data_AF-X0T1L1-F1
#
_entry.id   AF-X0T1L1-F1
#
_cell.length_a   1.000
_cell.length_b   1.000
_cell.length_c   1.000
_cell.angle_alpha   90.00
_cell.angle_beta   90.00
_cell.angle_gamma   90.00
#
_symmetry.space_group_name_H-M   'P 1'
#
loop_
_entity.id
_entity.type
_entity.pdbx_description
1 polymer ?
#
loop_
_entity_poly.entity_id
_entity_poly.type
_entity_poly.pdbx_seq_one_letter_code
_entity_poly.pdbx_strand_id
1 'polypeptide(L)'
;MTRALIIALVLLFAPCTPLPVAADDDTPTQLLLARAYIGEAGWYSRRDHEAIYWAIANRATMRGVSFRVQLLAYAKGIERDWVGGLQEDGLGEAWPEEYDREVYAPLWRRALVFAATDLVFAPENPCNGDPEHWGGMRIRRDRLRANRAVEDGRWQPLACGGTRNRFYAVRGRRRAPEPLAVGPGLIVW
;
A
#
# COMPACT_ATOMS: atom_id res chain seq x y z
N MET A 1 46.51 -30.45 -31.67
CA MET A 1 45.04 -30.62 -31.52
C MET A 1 44.58 -29.71 -30.40
N THR A 2 44.07 -28.52 -30.73
CA THR A 2 43.73 -27.48 -29.73
C THR A 2 42.31 -27.04 -30.03
N ARG A 3 41.34 -27.52 -29.24
CA ARG A 3 39.93 -27.15 -29.38
C ARG A 3 39.70 -25.86 -28.61
N ALA A 4 39.46 -24.78 -29.34
CA ALA A 4 39.00 -23.50 -28.79
C ALA A 4 37.55 -23.66 -28.30
N LEU A 5 37.32 -23.36 -27.03
CA LEU A 5 36.01 -23.36 -26.40
C LEU A 5 35.43 -21.94 -26.54
N ILE A 6 34.53 -21.72 -27.49
CA ILE A 6 33.76 -20.48 -27.61
C ILE A 6 32.58 -20.58 -26.65
N ILE A 7 32.69 -19.99 -25.47
CA ILE A 7 31.54 -19.74 -24.59
C ILE A 7 30.94 -18.41 -25.02
N ALA A 8 29.92 -18.47 -25.88
CA ALA A 8 29.14 -17.31 -26.27
C ALA A 8 28.20 -16.94 -25.10
N LEU A 9 28.48 -15.77 -24.54
CA LEU A 9 27.76 -15.05 -23.50
C LEU A 9 26.31 -14.79 -23.94
N VAL A 10 25.36 -15.62 -23.49
CA VAL A 10 23.93 -15.30 -23.59
C VAL A 10 23.64 -14.22 -22.54
N LEU A 11 23.55 -12.99 -23.02
CA LEU A 11 23.13 -11.82 -22.27
C LEU A 11 21.78 -12.11 -21.60
N LEU A 12 21.82 -12.14 -20.27
CA LEU A 12 20.68 -12.11 -19.36
C LEU A 12 19.92 -10.79 -19.50
N PHE A 13 19.23 -10.60 -20.62
CA PHE A 13 18.04 -9.77 -20.64
C PHE A 13 16.93 -10.61 -20.00
N ALA A 14 16.94 -10.71 -18.68
CA ALA A 14 15.71 -11.05 -17.97
C ALA A 14 14.78 -9.85 -18.19
N PRO A 15 13.75 -9.94 -19.04
CA PRO A 15 12.72 -8.92 -19.03
C PRO A 15 12.26 -8.80 -17.58
N CYS A 16 12.17 -7.58 -17.08
CA CYS A 16 11.51 -7.26 -15.84
C CYS A 16 10.04 -7.67 -16.07
N THR A 17 9.74 -8.96 -15.91
CA THR A 17 8.39 -9.47 -16.11
C THR A 17 7.56 -8.82 -15.02
N PRO A 18 6.58 -7.96 -15.37
CA PRO A 18 5.67 -7.46 -14.37
C PRO A 18 5.09 -8.68 -13.66
N LEU A 19 5.18 -8.68 -12.33
CA LEU A 19 4.59 -9.73 -11.51
C LEU A 19 3.17 -9.98 -12.01
N PRO A 20 2.75 -11.23 -12.28
CA PRO A 20 1.41 -11.51 -12.73
C PRO A 20 0.43 -10.99 -11.67
N VAL A 21 -0.20 -9.86 -11.97
CA VAL A 21 -1.34 -9.35 -11.22
C VAL A 21 -2.48 -10.26 -11.62
N ALA A 22 -2.96 -11.07 -10.66
CA ALA A 22 -4.11 -11.93 -10.89
C ALA A 22 -5.25 -11.11 -11.54
N ALA A 23 -5.81 -11.68 -12.60
CA ALA A 23 -6.93 -11.13 -13.36
C ALA A 23 -8.14 -10.87 -12.45
N ASP A 24 -8.82 -9.76 -12.72
CA ASP A 24 -10.14 -9.35 -12.24
C ASP A 24 -10.46 -9.62 -10.77
N ASP A 25 -9.92 -8.74 -9.92
CA ASP A 25 -10.69 -8.32 -8.75
C ASP A 25 -11.51 -7.08 -9.19
N ASP A 26 -12.80 -7.27 -9.47
CA ASP A 26 -13.76 -6.20 -9.80
C ASP A 26 -14.03 -5.26 -8.61
N THR A 27 -13.41 -5.50 -7.45
CA THR A 27 -13.58 -4.65 -6.26
C THR A 27 -13.20 -3.20 -6.59
N PRO A 28 -14.10 -2.23 -6.36
CA PRO A 28 -13.81 -0.81 -6.55
C PRO A 28 -12.56 -0.37 -5.77
N THR A 29 -11.70 0.48 -6.38
CA THR A 29 -10.46 0.94 -5.73
C THR A 29 -10.73 1.65 -4.40
N GLN A 30 -11.83 2.41 -4.32
CA GLN A 30 -12.31 3.04 -3.09
C GLN A 30 -12.55 2.00 -1.99
N LEU A 31 -13.24 0.90 -2.32
CA LEU A 31 -13.56 -0.16 -1.37
C LEU A 31 -12.27 -0.84 -0.86
N LEU A 32 -11.34 -1.15 -1.77
CA LEU A 32 -10.01 -1.68 -1.40
C LEU A 32 -9.25 -0.73 -0.47
N LEU A 33 -9.28 0.57 -0.74
CA LEU A 33 -8.55 1.57 0.04
C LEU A 33 -9.17 1.75 1.42
N ALA A 34 -10.51 1.81 1.52
CA ALA A 34 -11.21 1.86 2.79
C ALA A 34 -10.93 0.62 3.65
N ARG A 35 -10.93 -0.57 3.02
CA ARG A 35 -10.52 -1.83 3.67
C ARG A 35 -9.08 -1.74 4.17
N ALA A 36 -8.14 -1.19 3.39
CA ALA A 36 -6.77 -0.98 3.84
C ALA A 36 -6.69 -0.03 5.06
N TYR A 37 -7.44 1.07 5.06
CA TYR A 37 -7.47 2.00 6.21
C TYR A 37 -7.93 1.30 7.51
N ILE A 38 -9.04 0.55 7.45
CA ILE A 38 -9.56 -0.20 8.61
C ILE A 38 -8.65 -1.38 8.98
N GLY A 39 -8.16 -2.11 7.98
CA GLY A 39 -7.25 -3.24 8.15
C GLY A 39 -5.95 -2.85 8.84
N GLU A 40 -5.44 -1.65 8.59
CA GLU A 40 -4.13 -1.22 9.11
C GLU A 40 -4.23 -0.38 10.38
N ALA A 41 -5.25 0.47 10.52
CA ALA A 41 -5.34 1.43 11.64
C ALA A 41 -6.56 1.20 12.56
N GLY A 42 -7.48 0.32 12.14
CA GLY A 42 -8.74 0.04 12.82
C GLY A 42 -9.77 1.17 12.68
N TRP A 43 -10.92 0.96 13.31
CA TRP A 43 -12.13 1.79 13.16
C TRP A 43 -11.99 3.27 13.55
N TYR A 44 -11.12 3.59 14.49
CA TYR A 44 -10.97 4.93 15.06
C TYR A 44 -9.76 5.70 14.52
N SER A 45 -9.23 5.27 13.38
CA SER A 45 -8.17 5.98 12.70
C SER A 45 -8.65 7.36 12.24
N ARG A 46 -8.07 8.43 12.79
CA ARG A 46 -8.39 9.81 12.38
C ARG A 46 -7.49 10.32 11.27
N ARG A 47 -6.20 9.99 11.32
CA ARG A 47 -5.18 10.50 10.38
C ARG A 47 -4.29 9.43 9.77
N ASP A 48 -4.36 8.17 10.22
CA ASP A 48 -3.54 7.12 9.59
C ASP A 48 -3.95 6.91 8.12
N HIS A 49 -5.19 7.23 7.73
CA HIS A 49 -5.62 7.11 6.34
C HIS A 49 -4.76 7.97 5.39
N GLU A 50 -4.46 9.22 5.77
CA GLU A 50 -3.59 10.13 5.02
C GLU A 50 -2.19 9.52 4.85
N ALA A 51 -1.57 9.06 5.94
CA ALA A 51 -0.23 8.48 5.91
C ALA A 51 -0.18 7.13 5.16
N ILE A 52 -1.21 6.29 5.29
CA ILE A 52 -1.34 5.02 4.56
C ILE A 52 -1.48 5.28 3.06
N TYR A 53 -2.30 6.25 2.66
CA TYR A 53 -2.44 6.67 1.26
C TYR A 53 -1.06 6.99 0.66
N TRP A 54 -0.30 7.88 1.31
CA TRP A 54 1.02 8.28 0.85
C TRP A 54 2.00 7.12 0.83
N ALA A 55 1.96 6.23 1.82
CA ALA A 55 2.80 5.04 1.83
C ALA A 55 2.49 4.06 0.69
N ILE A 56 1.24 3.95 0.27
CA ILE A 56 0.85 3.18 -0.92
C ILE A 56 1.33 3.89 -2.18
N ALA A 57 1.06 5.19 -2.32
CA ALA A 57 1.40 6.00 -3.49
C ALA A 57 2.92 6.04 -3.74
N ASN A 58 3.70 6.40 -2.72
CA ASN A 58 5.16 6.47 -2.81
C ASN A 58 5.76 5.12 -3.19
N ARG A 59 5.24 4.03 -2.60
CA ARG A 59 5.71 2.68 -2.92
C ARG A 59 5.33 2.24 -4.33
N ALA A 60 4.17 2.67 -4.84
CA ALA A 60 3.75 2.45 -6.21
C ALA A 60 4.73 3.14 -7.18
N THR A 61 5.01 4.43 -6.93
CA THR A 61 5.99 5.22 -7.70
C THR A 61 7.37 4.59 -7.68
N MET A 62 7.88 4.20 -6.50
CA MET A 62 9.19 3.54 -6.38
C MET A 62 9.28 2.24 -7.18
N ARG A 63 8.18 1.51 -7.29
CA ARG A 63 8.11 0.22 -7.99
C ARG A 63 7.75 0.37 -9.47
N GLY A 64 7.40 1.57 -9.94
CA GLY A 64 6.91 1.78 -11.29
C GLY A 64 5.60 1.04 -11.58
N VAL A 65 4.73 0.90 -10.58
CA VAL A 65 3.41 0.26 -10.72
C VAL A 65 2.29 1.25 -10.42
N SER A 66 1.07 0.96 -10.88
CA SER A 66 -0.08 1.81 -10.54
C SER A 66 -0.42 1.74 -9.05
N PHE A 67 -1.07 2.80 -8.55
CA PHE A 67 -1.56 2.86 -7.17
C PHE A 67 -2.44 1.65 -6.84
N ARG A 68 -3.36 1.29 -7.73
CA ARG A 68 -4.25 0.13 -7.57
C ARG A 68 -3.47 -1.18 -7.43
N VAL A 69 -2.46 -1.41 -8.26
CA VAL A 69 -1.62 -2.62 -8.18
C VAL A 69 -0.90 -2.68 -6.83
N GLN A 70 -0.36 -1.55 -6.36
CA GLN A 70 0.29 -1.48 -5.06
C GLN A 70 -0.70 -1.67 -3.90
N LEU A 71 -1.91 -1.12 -4.01
CA LEU A 71 -2.99 -1.28 -3.05
C LEU A 71 -3.44 -2.74 -2.95
N LEU A 72 -3.63 -3.44 -4.08
CA LEU A 72 -3.97 -4.87 -4.09
C LEU A 72 -2.91 -5.71 -3.37
N ALA A 73 -1.63 -5.38 -3.53
CA ALA A 73 -0.55 -6.05 -2.81
C ALA A 73 -0.62 -5.84 -1.29
N TYR A 74 -1.11 -4.67 -0.83
CA TYR A 74 -1.38 -4.43 0.59
C TYR A 74 -2.65 -5.12 1.06
N ALA A 75 -3.72 -5.10 0.27
CA ALA A 75 -4.99 -5.73 0.60
C ALA A 75 -4.83 -7.24 0.85
N LYS A 76 -4.00 -7.93 0.04
CA LYS A 76 -3.65 -9.35 0.25
C LYS A 76 -2.91 -9.63 1.56
N GLY A 77 -2.29 -8.62 2.17
CA GLY A 77 -1.54 -8.74 3.41
C GLY A 77 -2.35 -8.38 4.66
N ILE A 78 -3.61 -7.96 4.53
CA ILE A 78 -4.47 -7.63 5.67
C ILE A 78 -4.81 -8.93 6.39
N GLU A 79 -4.24 -9.14 7.58
CA GLU A 79 -4.42 -10.36 8.40
C GLU A 79 -5.85 -10.51 8.98
N ARG A 80 -6.74 -9.54 8.76
CA ARG A 80 -8.13 -9.57 9.24
C ARG A 80 -9.06 -9.97 8.11
N ASP A 81 -9.30 -11.27 7.97
CA ASP A 81 -10.13 -11.85 6.91
C ASP A 81 -11.51 -11.18 6.77
N TRP A 82 -12.12 -10.80 7.90
CA TRP A 82 -13.42 -10.12 7.92
C TRP A 82 -13.42 -8.74 7.24
N VAL A 83 -12.27 -8.03 7.24
CA VAL A 83 -12.14 -6.73 6.54
C VAL A 83 -12.30 -6.92 5.03
N GLY A 84 -11.83 -8.07 4.51
CA GLY A 84 -11.97 -8.43 3.10
C GLY A 84 -13.42 -8.58 2.63
N GLY A 85 -14.35 -8.89 3.54
CA GLY A 85 -15.77 -9.06 3.20
C GLY A 85 -16.65 -7.83 3.48
N LEU A 86 -16.09 -6.71 3.95
CA LEU A 86 -16.84 -5.45 4.08
C LEU A 86 -17.26 -4.93 2.70
N GLN A 87 -18.53 -4.61 2.51
CA GLN A 87 -19.10 -4.07 1.26
C GLN A 87 -19.49 -2.60 1.41
N GLU A 88 -19.79 -1.89 0.32
CA GLU A 88 -20.07 -0.44 0.35
C GLU A 88 -21.22 -0.03 1.28
N ASP A 89 -22.27 -0.84 1.34
CA ASP A 89 -23.43 -0.62 2.20
C ASP A 89 -23.15 -0.89 3.69
N GLY A 90 -22.01 -1.53 4.00
CA GLY A 90 -21.67 -2.01 5.33
C GLY A 90 -22.44 -3.26 5.76
N LEU A 91 -23.07 -3.96 4.82
CA LEU A 91 -23.97 -5.11 5.06
C LEU A 91 -23.42 -6.44 4.52
N GLY A 92 -22.12 -6.51 4.20
CA GLY A 92 -21.48 -7.75 3.79
C GLY A 92 -21.67 -8.89 4.81
N GLU A 93 -21.77 -10.12 4.33
CA GLU A 93 -21.92 -11.34 5.14
C GLU A 93 -20.80 -11.52 6.18
N ALA A 94 -19.64 -10.90 5.95
CA ALA A 94 -18.47 -11.02 6.80
C ALA A 94 -18.40 -9.99 7.95
N TRP A 95 -19.53 -9.37 8.32
CA TRP A 95 -19.52 -8.44 9.45
C TRP A 95 -19.13 -9.18 10.74
N PRO A 96 -18.01 -8.83 11.39
CA PRO A 96 -17.53 -9.54 12.57
C PRO A 96 -18.48 -9.38 13.77
N GLU A 97 -18.79 -10.49 14.46
CA GLU A 97 -19.73 -10.53 15.59
C GLU A 97 -19.28 -9.63 16.75
N GLU A 98 -17.98 -9.48 16.97
CA GLU A 98 -17.46 -8.67 18.09
C GLU A 98 -17.64 -7.15 17.91
N TYR A 99 -18.08 -6.70 16.73
CA TYR A 99 -18.29 -5.28 16.45
C TYR A 99 -19.78 -4.97 16.27
N ASP A 100 -20.35 -4.21 17.20
CA ASP A 100 -21.73 -3.73 17.11
C ASP A 100 -21.97 -2.95 15.81
N ARG A 101 -22.88 -3.45 14.99
CA ARG A 101 -23.14 -2.88 13.67
C ARG A 101 -23.62 -1.43 13.74
N GLU A 102 -24.46 -1.07 14.70
CA GLU A 102 -24.98 0.30 14.85
C GLU A 102 -23.87 1.29 15.18
N VAL A 103 -22.87 0.83 15.95
CA VAL A 103 -21.71 1.64 16.36
C VAL A 103 -20.68 1.76 15.23
N TYR A 104 -20.38 0.68 14.53
CA TYR A 104 -19.24 0.61 13.61
C TYR A 104 -19.61 0.87 12.13
N ALA A 105 -20.86 0.67 11.70
CA ALA A 105 -21.28 0.99 10.32
C ALA A 105 -21.08 2.47 9.95
N PRO A 106 -21.34 3.46 10.83
CA PRO A 106 -21.01 4.86 10.55
C PRO A 106 -19.50 5.11 10.36
N LEU A 107 -18.65 4.37 11.08
CA LEU A 107 -17.19 4.47 10.95
C LEU A 107 -16.73 3.87 9.62
N TRP A 108 -17.35 2.77 9.20
CA TRP A 108 -17.12 2.19 7.88
C TRP A 108 -17.48 3.16 6.74
N ARG A 109 -18.68 3.74 6.78
CA ARG A 109 -19.12 4.75 5.79
C ARG A 109 -18.17 5.94 5.74
N ARG A 110 -17.66 6.38 6.88
CA ARG A 110 -16.65 7.45 6.93
C ARG A 110 -15.35 7.04 6.24
N ALA A 111 -14.86 5.81 6.44
CA ALA A 111 -13.67 5.31 5.76
C ALA A 111 -13.87 5.25 4.23
N LEU A 112 -15.07 4.89 3.76
CA LEU A 112 -15.42 4.93 2.34
C LEU A 112 -15.40 6.35 1.78
N VAL A 113 -15.91 7.34 2.52
CA VAL A 113 -15.86 8.75 2.13
C VAL A 113 -14.42 9.26 2.06
N PHE A 114 -13.59 8.94 3.06
CA PHE A 114 -12.16 9.27 3.02
C PHE A 114 -11.49 8.64 1.81
N ALA A 115 -11.66 7.34 1.58
CA ALA A 115 -11.08 6.66 0.43
C ALA A 115 -11.50 7.28 -0.91
N ALA A 116 -12.77 7.62 -1.10
CA ALA A 116 -13.25 8.28 -2.31
C ALA A 116 -12.62 9.67 -2.49
N THR A 117 -12.59 10.46 -1.42
CA THR A 117 -12.03 11.81 -1.43
C THR A 117 -10.53 11.79 -1.72
N ASP A 118 -9.80 10.90 -1.05
CA ASP A 118 -8.36 10.73 -1.17
C ASP A 118 -7.96 10.29 -2.59
N LEU A 119 -8.76 9.44 -3.24
CA LEU A 119 -8.52 9.03 -4.63
C LEU A 119 -8.72 10.15 -5.64
N VAL A 120 -9.57 11.13 -5.35
CA VAL A 120 -9.84 12.27 -6.25
C VAL A 120 -8.86 13.41 -6.02
N PHE A 121 -8.59 13.76 -4.76
CA PHE A 121 -7.87 14.98 -4.41
C PHE A 121 -6.46 14.76 -3.86
N ALA A 122 -6.12 13.53 -3.47
CA ALA A 122 -4.99 13.20 -2.60
C ALA A 122 -5.03 13.97 -1.25
N PRO A 123 -4.96 13.28 -0.10
CA PRO A 123 -4.90 13.97 1.19
C PRO A 123 -3.57 14.70 1.35
N GLU A 124 -3.52 15.69 2.25
CA GLU A 124 -2.25 16.27 2.68
C GLU A 124 -1.34 15.17 3.27
N ASN A 125 -0.04 15.20 2.96
CA ASN A 125 0.91 14.28 3.59
C ASN A 125 1.15 14.71 5.04
N PRO A 126 0.74 13.91 6.06
CA PRO A 126 0.89 14.29 7.46
C PRO A 126 2.33 14.09 7.98
N CYS A 127 3.18 13.42 7.20
CA CYS A 127 4.52 13.03 7.60
C CYS A 127 5.57 14.10 7.26
N ASN A 128 6.59 14.22 8.10
CA ASN A 128 7.77 15.05 7.83
C ASN A 128 8.74 14.48 6.77
N GLY A 129 8.20 13.79 5.76
CA GLY A 129 8.92 13.10 4.70
C GLY A 129 7.99 12.18 3.91
N ASP A 130 8.58 11.35 3.04
CA ASP A 130 7.84 10.42 2.19
C ASP A 130 7.68 9.07 2.90
N PRO A 131 6.49 8.74 3.45
CA PRO A 131 6.28 7.42 4.01
C PRO A 131 6.29 6.41 2.86
N GLU A 132 7.01 5.31 3.05
CA GLU A 132 7.15 4.22 2.07
C GLU A 132 6.83 2.86 2.69
N HIS A 133 6.77 2.82 4.02
CA HIS A 133 6.41 1.67 4.81
C HIS A 133 5.75 2.09 6.14
N TRP A 134 4.98 1.18 6.73
CA TRP A 134 4.45 1.34 8.08
C TRP A 134 4.53 0.02 8.85
N GLY A 135 4.43 0.10 10.18
CA GLY A 135 4.42 -1.08 11.04
C GLY A 135 3.45 -0.93 12.20
N GLY A 136 2.66 -1.99 12.43
CA GLY A 136 1.78 -2.11 13.58
C GLY A 136 2.60 -2.26 14.86
N MET A 137 2.64 -1.23 15.70
CA MET A 137 3.48 -1.22 16.92
C MET A 137 3.01 -2.20 18.01
N ARG A 138 1.81 -2.75 17.84
CA ARG A 138 1.20 -3.72 18.76
C ARG A 138 1.66 -5.15 18.51
N ILE A 139 2.09 -5.48 17.29
CA ILE A 139 2.53 -6.82 16.91
C ILE A 139 4.04 -6.92 17.16
N ARG A 140 4.45 -7.79 18.09
CA ARG A 140 5.87 -7.94 18.49
C ARG A 140 6.77 -8.23 17.29
N ARG A 141 6.33 -9.09 16.37
CA ARG A 141 7.08 -9.46 15.16
C ARG A 141 7.38 -8.24 14.29
N ASP A 142 6.37 -7.42 14.02
CA ASP A 142 6.49 -6.24 13.15
C ASP A 142 7.35 -5.17 13.81
N ARG A 143 7.17 -4.96 15.12
CA ARG A 143 8.02 -4.08 15.91
C ARG A 143 9.49 -4.48 15.86
N LEU A 144 9.79 -5.78 16.05
CA LEU A 144 11.17 -6.28 15.99
C LEU A 144 11.77 -6.13 14.59
N ARG A 145 10.98 -6.41 13.54
CA ARG A 145 11.41 -6.21 12.15
C ARG A 145 11.73 -4.75 11.86
N ALA A 146 10.87 -3.83 12.31
CA ALA A 146 11.05 -2.40 12.12
C ALA A 146 12.28 -1.88 12.88
N ASN A 147 12.45 -2.28 14.14
CA ASN A 147 13.61 -1.88 14.94
C ASN A 147 14.94 -2.30 14.28
N ARG A 148 15.05 -3.57 13.85
CA ARG A 148 16.25 -4.04 13.12
C ARG A 148 16.51 -3.23 11.85
N ALA A 149 15.46 -2.93 11.08
CA ALA A 149 15.64 -2.14 9.86
C ALA A 149 16.08 -0.69 10.13
N VAL A 150 15.68 -0.11 11.26
CA VAL A 150 16.15 1.20 11.70
C VAL A 150 17.59 1.13 12.20
N GLU A 151 17.94 0.12 13.01
CA GLU A 151 19.30 -0.12 13.52
C GLU A 151 20.30 -0.34 12.37
N ASP A 152 19.90 -1.08 11.33
CA ASP A 152 20.69 -1.30 10.10
C ASP A 152 20.79 -0.04 9.21
N GLY A 153 20.14 1.08 9.58
CA GLY A 153 20.07 2.30 8.77
C GLY A 153 19.26 2.17 7.47
N ARG A 154 18.51 1.07 7.30
CA ARG A 154 17.68 0.81 6.11
C ARG A 154 16.38 1.59 6.14
N TRP A 155 15.80 1.82 7.32
CA TRP A 155 14.57 2.59 7.51
C TRP A 155 14.82 3.81 8.38
N GLN A 156 14.14 4.90 8.08
CA GLN A 156 14.11 6.11 8.88
C GLN A 156 12.69 6.34 9.40
N PRO A 157 12.48 6.40 10.73
CA PRO A 157 11.16 6.70 11.28
C PRO A 157 10.74 8.12 10.90
N LEU A 158 9.46 8.29 10.59
CA LEU A 158 8.85 9.58 10.25
C LEU A 158 7.90 10.02 11.37
N ALA A 159 7.80 11.33 11.54
CA ALA A 159 6.80 11.95 12.40
C ALA A 159 5.58 12.30 11.53
N CYS A 160 4.49 11.56 11.72
CA CYS A 160 3.22 11.72 10.98
C CYS A 160 2.08 12.28 11.83
N GLY A 161 2.40 12.84 13.00
CA GLY A 161 1.41 13.38 13.92
C GLY A 161 0.59 12.29 14.62
N GLY A 162 -0.72 12.52 14.74
CA GLY A 162 -1.67 11.72 15.53
C GLY A 162 -2.03 10.34 14.94
N THR A 163 -1.07 9.64 14.34
CA THR A 163 -1.25 8.29 13.80
C THR A 163 -1.05 7.24 14.89
N ARG A 164 -1.77 6.11 14.77
CA ARG A 164 -1.60 4.95 15.65
C ARG A 164 -0.45 4.04 15.18
N ASN A 165 -0.17 4.07 13.88
CA ASN A 165 0.94 3.36 13.26
C ASN A 165 2.22 4.21 13.28
N ARG A 166 3.37 3.52 13.15
CA ARG A 166 4.64 4.16 12.82
C ARG A 166 4.91 4.02 11.35
N PHE A 167 5.38 5.10 10.76
CA PHE A 167 5.72 5.20 9.34
C PHE A 167 7.22 5.41 9.16
N TYR A 168 7.70 4.97 8.01
CA TYR A 168 9.13 4.93 7.72
C TYR A 168 9.40 5.31 6.25
N ALA A 169 10.47 6.07 6.03
CA ALA A 169 11.13 6.16 4.74
C ALA A 169 12.13 5.00 4.60
N VAL A 170 12.30 4.46 3.39
CA VAL A 170 13.24 3.36 3.10
C VAL A 170 14.47 3.90 2.37
N ARG A 171 15.61 3.89 3.07
CA ARG A 171 16.89 4.40 2.55
C ARG A 171 17.52 3.46 1.52
N GLY A 172 18.34 4.04 0.64
CA GLY A 172 19.20 3.30 -0.29
C GLY A 172 18.46 2.68 -1.49
N ARG A 173 17.18 2.99 -1.69
CA ARG A 173 16.45 2.56 -2.89
C ARG A 173 16.40 3.69 -3.90
N ARG A 174 16.77 3.40 -5.15
CA ARG A 174 16.52 4.31 -6.28
C ARG A 174 15.02 4.29 -6.56
N ARG A 175 14.39 5.46 -6.68
CA ARG A 175 13.06 5.56 -7.30
C ARG A 175 13.17 4.99 -8.71
N ALA A 176 12.12 4.32 -9.18
CA ALA A 176 12.01 4.03 -10.60
C ALA A 176 12.23 5.34 -11.38
N PRO A 177 12.90 5.31 -12.53
CA PRO A 177 12.94 6.48 -13.39
C PRO A 177 11.51 6.96 -13.61
N GLU A 178 11.29 8.27 -13.45
CA GLU A 178 10.00 8.89 -13.74
C GLU A 178 9.56 8.41 -15.13
N PRO A 179 8.32 7.93 -15.32
CA PRO A 179 7.86 7.57 -16.65
C PRO A 179 8.12 8.78 -17.54
N LEU A 180 8.89 8.58 -18.62
CA LEU A 180 9.09 9.63 -19.63
C LEU A 180 7.70 10.19 -19.92
N ALA A 181 7.50 11.47 -19.65
CA ALA A 181 6.24 12.14 -19.91
C ALA A 181 5.91 11.96 -21.38
N VAL A 182 5.08 10.96 -21.68
CA VAL A 182 4.44 10.85 -22.98
C VAL A 182 3.52 12.06 -22.99
N GLY A 183 3.81 13.01 -23.88
CA GLY A 183 3.10 14.28 -23.95
C GLY A 183 1.58 14.08 -23.96
N PRO A 184 0.81 15.13 -23.61
CA PRO A 184 -0.65 15.03 -23.48
C PRO A 184 -1.26 14.58 -24.81
N GLY A 185 -1.64 13.30 -24.89
CA GLY A 185 -2.18 12.72 -26.11
C GLY A 185 -2.43 11.23 -25.96
N LEU A 186 -3.71 10.87 -25.88
CA LEU A 186 -4.30 9.52 -25.86
C LEU A 186 -4.43 8.82 -24.51
N ILE A 187 -5.53 9.14 -23.84
CA ILE A 187 -6.32 8.14 -23.12
C ILE A 187 -7.13 7.41 -24.20
N VAL A 188 -6.87 6.11 -24.38
CA VAL A 188 -7.81 5.20 -25.07
C VAL A 188 -8.35 4.27 -23.99
N TRP A 189 -9.68 4.20 -23.91
CA TRP A 189 -10.45 3.35 -23.00
C TRP A 189 -10.22 1.87 -23.25
#